data_AF-A0AAP3XSS4-F1
#
_entry.id   AF-A0AAP3XSS4-F1
#
_cell.length_a   1.000
_cell.length_b   1.000
_cell.length_c   1.000
_cell.angle_alpha   90.00
_cell.angle_beta   90.00
_cell.angle_gamma   90.00
#
_symmetry.space_group_name_H-M   'P 1'
#
loop_
_entity.id
_entity.type
_entity.pdbx_description
1 polymer ?
#
loop_
_entity_poly.entity_id
_entity_poly.type
_entity_poly.pdbx_seq_one_letter_code
_entity_poly.pdbx_strand_id
1 'polypeptide(L)'
;MGWYQVDALVHLVASLLVTGYTLFWAIMALALGRTARPAEAARLLGVVRDSRWPHVLVPFSLRLRLPTVGWLLLAVAALSGVLAGLLGHSVAVGGMGGAMTPLLALKLVLFVALVAGHALAMRRPQAPLLYMNFLLTVAIVAISANLMR
;
A
#
# COMPACT_ATOMS: atom_id res chain seq x y z
N MET A 1 -12.54 18.78 -15.47
CA MET A 1 -11.33 18.12 -14.92
C MET A 1 -10.75 17.26 -16.03
N GLY A 2 -9.49 17.46 -16.41
CA GLY A 2 -8.83 16.61 -17.41
C GLY A 2 -8.53 15.22 -16.84
N TRP A 3 -8.41 14.21 -17.70
CA TRP A 3 -8.15 12.81 -17.31
C TRP A 3 -6.91 12.65 -16.42
N TYR A 4 -5.87 13.45 -16.66
CA TYR A 4 -4.67 13.50 -15.81
C TYR A 4 -4.98 13.91 -14.36
N GLN A 5 -5.84 14.91 -14.16
CA GLN A 5 -6.17 15.42 -12.81
C GLN A 5 -7.00 14.39 -12.03
N VAL A 6 -7.89 13.68 -12.73
CA VAL A 6 -8.69 12.59 -12.15
C VAL A 6 -7.77 11.43 -11.75
N ASP A 7 -6.86 11.03 -12.63
CA ASP A 7 -5.88 9.98 -12.34
C ASP A 7 -4.96 10.34 -11.17
N ALA A 8 -4.42 11.57 -11.15
CA ALA A 8 -3.61 12.06 -10.04
C ALA A 8 -4.37 12.05 -8.70
N LEU A 9 -5.65 12.43 -8.71
CA LEU A 9 -6.52 12.34 -7.53
C LEU A 9 -6.71 10.89 -7.09
N VAL A 10 -7.00 9.98 -8.02
CA VAL A 10 -7.15 8.55 -7.74
C VAL A 10 -5.86 7.97 -7.15
N HIS A 11 -4.70 8.31 -7.73
CA HIS A 11 -3.40 7.85 -7.25
C HIS A 11 -3.10 8.38 -5.85
N LEU A 12 -3.44 9.64 -5.56
CA LEU A 12 -3.28 10.25 -4.24
C LEU A 12 -4.16 9.56 -3.20
N VAL A 13 -5.45 9.38 -3.51
CA VAL A 13 -6.39 8.69 -2.63
C VAL A 13 -5.95 7.24 -2.38
N ALA A 14 -5.55 6.52 -3.43
CA ALA A 14 -5.05 5.16 -3.31
C ALA A 14 -3.79 5.10 -2.42
N SER A 15 -2.86 6.02 -2.61
CA SER A 15 -1.63 6.13 -1.80
C SER A 15 -1.95 6.42 -0.32
N LEU A 16 -2.91 7.30 -0.04
CA LEU A 16 -3.38 7.58 1.31
C LEU A 16 -3.99 6.34 1.96
N LEU A 17 -4.85 5.61 1.23
CA LEU A 17 -5.49 4.40 1.72
C LEU A 17 -4.49 3.26 1.96
N VAL A 18 -3.53 3.05 1.05
CA VAL A 18 -2.44 2.08 1.24
C VAL A 18 -1.60 2.44 2.48
N THR A 19 -1.30 3.72 2.67
CA THR A 19 -0.57 4.22 3.85
C THR A 19 -1.35 3.96 5.13
N GLY A 20 -2.65 4.29 5.16
CA GLY A 20 -3.53 4.00 6.30
C GLY A 20 -3.61 2.50 6.60
N TYR A 21 -3.67 1.66 5.55
CA TYR A 21 -3.70 0.21 5.69
C TYR A 21 -2.41 -0.36 6.29
N THR A 22 -1.23 0.06 5.83
CA THR A 22 0.04 -0.42 6.38
C THR A 22 0.30 0.14 7.77
N LEU A 23 -0.10 1.38 8.04
CA LEU A 23 -0.05 1.98 9.37
C LEU A 23 -0.94 1.21 10.37
N PHE A 24 -2.15 0.86 9.97
CA PHE A 24 -3.06 0.03 10.79
C PHE A 24 -2.35 -1.25 11.27
N TRP A 25 -1.71 -1.98 10.34
CA TRP A 25 -0.99 -3.20 10.68
C TRP A 25 0.20 -2.97 11.59
N ALA A 26 0.96 -1.89 11.39
CA ALA A 26 2.06 -1.51 12.26
C ALA A 26 1.56 -1.19 13.68
N ILE A 27 0.46 -0.44 13.82
CA ILE A 27 -0.15 -0.13 15.11
C ILE A 27 -0.65 -1.41 15.80
N MET A 28 -1.31 -2.31 15.09
CA MET A 28 -1.76 -3.59 15.65
C MET A 28 -0.59 -4.45 16.12
N ALA A 29 0.48 -4.55 15.33
CA ALA A 29 1.69 -5.26 15.72
C ALA A 29 2.32 -4.66 16.98
N LEU A 30 2.37 -3.33 17.08
CA LEU A 30 2.91 -2.62 18.24
C LEU A 30 2.05 -2.82 19.48
N ALA A 31 0.74 -2.67 19.35
CA ALA A 31 -0.20 -2.82 20.45
C ALA A 31 -0.15 -4.24 21.02
N LEU A 32 -0.27 -5.25 20.15
CA LEU A 32 -0.22 -6.66 20.56
C LEU A 32 1.15 -7.08 21.11
N GLY A 33 2.23 -6.54 20.53
CA GLY A 33 3.60 -6.80 21.01
C GLY A 33 3.88 -6.23 22.40
N ARG A 34 3.12 -5.22 22.86
CA ARG A 34 3.22 -4.65 24.21
C ARG A 34 2.39 -5.41 25.25
N THR A 35 1.31 -6.07 24.84
CA THR A 35 0.33 -6.67 25.77
C THR A 35 0.36 -8.19 25.82
N ALA A 36 0.85 -8.87 24.78
CA ALA A 36 0.80 -10.32 24.66
C ALA A 36 2.18 -10.94 24.47
N ARG A 37 2.32 -12.23 24.80
CA ARG A 37 3.53 -13.01 24.49
C ARG A 37 3.70 -13.13 22.97
N PRO A 38 4.92 -13.27 22.43
CA PRO A 38 5.17 -13.26 20.97
C PRO A 38 4.31 -14.26 20.17
N ALA A 39 4.15 -15.49 20.67
CA ALA A 39 3.32 -16.51 20.01
C ALA A 39 1.83 -16.15 20.00
N GLU A 40 1.35 -15.54 21.09
CA GLU A 40 -0.03 -15.09 21.21
C GLU A 40 -0.31 -13.85 20.37
N ALA A 41 0.62 -12.90 20.32
CA ALA A 41 0.55 -11.75 19.42
C ALA A 41 0.45 -12.20 17.95
N ALA A 42 1.25 -13.17 17.53
CA ALA A 42 1.18 -13.74 16.18
C ALA A 42 -0.17 -14.41 15.91
N ARG A 43 -0.72 -15.16 16.88
CA ARG A 43 -2.05 -15.75 16.79
C ARG A 43 -3.13 -14.68 16.63
N LEU A 44 -3.09 -13.62 17.44
CA LEU A 44 -4.06 -12.51 17.41
C LEU A 44 -3.96 -11.71 16.10
N LEU A 45 -2.76 -11.49 15.57
CA LEU A 45 -2.59 -10.90 14.24
C LEU A 45 -3.22 -11.78 13.13
N GLY A 46 -3.16 -13.11 13.28
CA GLY A 46 -3.89 -14.05 12.42
C GLY A 46 -5.40 -13.88 12.50
N VAL A 47 -5.95 -13.69 13.71
CA VAL A 47 -7.39 -13.39 13.90
C VAL A 47 -7.77 -12.07 13.23
N VAL A 48 -6.95 -11.02 13.41
CA VAL A 48 -7.15 -9.73 12.73
C VAL A 48 -7.14 -9.93 11.23
N ARG A 49 -6.18 -10.67 10.67
CA ARG A 49 -6.09 -10.95 9.23
C ARG A 49 -7.38 -11.58 8.69
N ASP A 50 -7.92 -12.55 9.42
CA ASP A 50 -9.10 -13.29 8.97
C ASP A 50 -10.42 -12.55 9.26
N SER A 51 -10.35 -11.40 9.94
CA SER A 51 -11.48 -10.52 10.20
C SER A 51 -12.01 -9.88 8.92
N ARG A 52 -13.33 -9.69 8.88
CA ARG A 52 -14.03 -9.09 7.74
C ARG A 52 -14.38 -7.62 8.03
N TRP A 53 -14.14 -6.76 7.05
CA TRP A 53 -14.39 -5.34 7.09
C TRP A 53 -15.12 -4.88 5.81
N PRO A 54 -16.04 -3.90 5.89
CA PRO A 54 -16.53 -3.21 7.10
C PRO A 54 -17.51 -4.06 7.93
N HIS A 55 -17.51 -3.88 9.26
CA HIS A 55 -18.29 -4.70 10.20
C HIS A 55 -19.64 -4.07 10.59
N VAL A 56 -19.78 -2.76 10.43
CA VAL A 56 -20.98 -1.97 10.78
C VAL A 56 -21.77 -1.65 9.51
N LEU A 57 -23.10 -1.80 9.56
CA LEU A 57 -24.06 -1.44 8.49
C LEU A 57 -23.96 -2.21 7.16
N VAL A 58 -22.97 -3.09 6.97
CA VAL A 58 -22.78 -3.84 5.72
C VAL A 58 -23.17 -5.32 5.88
N PRO A 59 -24.00 -5.89 4.97
CA PRO A 59 -24.35 -7.31 4.95
C PRO A 59 -23.13 -8.21 4.90
N PHE A 60 -23.19 -9.37 5.55
CA PHE A 60 -22.03 -10.29 5.67
C PHE A 60 -21.44 -10.71 4.31
N SER A 61 -22.28 -10.84 3.28
CA SER A 61 -21.89 -11.16 1.90
C SER A 61 -20.97 -10.12 1.25
N LEU A 62 -21.07 -8.86 1.67
CA LEU A 62 -20.27 -7.74 1.15
C LEU A 62 -19.04 -7.43 2.01
N ARG A 63 -18.84 -8.15 3.13
CA ARG A 63 -17.69 -7.92 4.00
C ARG A 63 -16.46 -8.63 3.46
N LEU A 64 -15.45 -7.86 3.12
CA LEU A 64 -14.19 -8.34 2.58
C LEU A 64 -13.25 -8.72 3.72
N ARG A 65 -12.44 -9.76 3.54
CA ARG A 65 -11.34 -10.02 4.48
C ARG A 65 -10.29 -8.92 4.34
N LEU A 66 -9.62 -8.55 5.44
CA LEU A 66 -8.58 -7.50 5.40
C LEU A 66 -7.49 -7.72 4.33
N PRO A 67 -6.98 -8.94 4.10
CA PRO A 67 -6.08 -9.21 2.97
C PRO A 67 -6.65 -8.79 1.62
N THR A 68 -7.93 -9.06 1.38
CA THR A 68 -8.59 -8.69 0.12
C THR A 68 -8.63 -7.17 -0.04
N VAL A 69 -8.91 -6.44 1.05
CA VAL A 69 -8.86 -4.97 1.04
C VAL A 69 -7.44 -4.49 0.69
N GLY A 70 -6.41 -5.06 1.33
CA GLY A 70 -5.01 -4.73 1.04
C GLY A 70 -4.64 -4.96 -0.44
N TRP A 71 -5.02 -6.11 -0.99
CA TRP A 71 -4.80 -6.42 -2.41
C TRP A 71 -5.50 -5.46 -3.36
N LEU A 72 -6.75 -5.08 -3.08
CA LEU A 72 -7.49 -4.12 -3.88
C LEU A 72 -6.82 -2.74 -3.84
N LEU A 73 -6.41 -2.28 -2.66
CA LEU A 73 -5.72 -1.00 -2.51
C LEU A 73 -4.38 -0.97 -3.27
N LEU A 74 -3.59 -2.04 -3.16
CA LEU A 74 -2.32 -2.17 -3.91
C LEU A 74 -2.58 -2.24 -5.42
N ALA A 75 -3.62 -2.94 -5.87
CA ALA A 75 -3.98 -3.00 -7.29
C ALA A 75 -4.38 -1.63 -7.83
N VAL A 76 -5.21 -0.87 -7.10
CA VAL A 76 -5.59 0.49 -7.49
C VAL A 76 -4.37 1.42 -7.52
N ALA A 77 -3.48 1.33 -6.52
CA ALA A 77 -2.25 2.13 -6.49
C ALA A 77 -1.31 1.78 -7.66
N ALA A 78 -1.18 0.51 -8.03
CA ALA A 78 -0.41 0.07 -9.18
C ALA A 78 -1.01 0.57 -10.50
N LEU A 79 -2.31 0.34 -10.70
CA LEU A 79 -3.00 0.73 -11.94
C LEU A 79 -2.99 2.24 -12.15
N SER A 80 -3.27 3.03 -11.11
CA SER A 80 -3.17 4.48 -11.17
C SER A 80 -1.73 4.97 -11.36
N GLY A 81 -0.73 4.30 -10.78
CA GLY A 81 0.68 4.63 -11.02
C GLY A 81 1.11 4.39 -12.47
N VAL A 82 0.64 3.29 -13.07
CA VAL A 82 0.87 2.97 -14.49
C VAL A 82 0.15 3.99 -15.38
N LEU A 83 -1.12 4.28 -15.08
CA LEU A 83 -1.91 5.25 -15.83
C LEU A 83 -1.31 6.65 -15.75
N ALA A 84 -0.85 7.09 -14.58
CA ALA A 84 -0.11 8.34 -14.39
C ALA A 84 1.17 8.38 -15.23
N GLY A 85 1.89 7.25 -15.32
CA GLY A 85 3.08 7.14 -16.17
C GLY A 85 2.76 7.27 -17.66
N LEU A 86 1.66 6.64 -18.11
CA LEU A 86 1.22 6.69 -19.51
C LEU A 86 0.65 8.05 -19.90
N LEU A 87 -0.18 8.66 -19.04
CA LEU A 87 -0.78 9.97 -19.26
C LEU A 87 0.24 11.11 -19.05
N GLY A 88 1.12 10.98 -18.05
CA GLY A 88 2.17 11.95 -17.73
C GLY A 88 3.27 12.05 -18.78
N HIS A 89 3.53 10.98 -19.55
CA HIS A 89 4.41 11.02 -20.73
C HIS A 89 3.94 11.99 -21.83
N SER A 90 2.69 12.46 -21.78
CA SER A 90 2.17 13.45 -22.72
C SER A 90 2.26 14.90 -22.24
N VAL A 91 2.53 15.14 -20.94
CA VAL A 91 2.62 16.51 -20.38
C VAL A 91 4.03 16.86 -19.88
N ALA A 92 4.89 15.86 -19.62
CA ALA A 92 6.31 16.05 -19.31
C ALA A 92 7.22 16.02 -20.55
N VAL A 93 6.72 16.44 -21.72
CA VAL A 93 7.57 16.67 -22.91
C VAL A 93 8.18 18.06 -22.81
N GLY A 94 9.12 18.16 -21.87
CA GLY A 94 10.13 19.20 -21.75
C GLY A 94 11.50 18.58 -21.50
N GLY A 95 11.78 17.41 -22.11
CA GLY A 95 13.12 16.84 -22.20
C GLY A 95 13.42 15.68 -21.25
N MET A 96 12.90 14.49 -21.56
CA MET A 96 13.60 13.20 -21.45
C MET A 96 12.66 12.09 -21.90
N GLY A 97 12.69 11.76 -23.19
CA GLY A 97 12.02 10.58 -23.70
C GLY A 97 12.59 9.31 -23.06
N GLY A 98 11.73 8.49 -22.47
CA GLY A 98 11.95 7.04 -22.27
C GLY A 98 12.97 6.57 -21.22
N ALA A 99 13.74 7.45 -20.57
CA ALA A 99 14.72 7.02 -19.57
C ALA A 99 14.05 6.80 -18.19
N MET A 100 14.10 5.56 -17.69
CA MET A 100 13.74 5.27 -16.29
C MET A 100 14.75 5.97 -15.38
N THR A 101 14.32 7.03 -14.69
CA THR A 101 15.19 7.70 -13.71
C THR A 101 15.54 6.72 -12.58
N PRO A 102 16.75 6.81 -11.98
CA PRO A 102 17.11 5.94 -10.85
C PRO A 102 16.10 5.98 -9.69
N LEU A 103 15.49 7.15 -9.46
CA LEU A 103 14.44 7.33 -8.45
C LEU A 103 13.14 6.61 -8.82
N LEU A 104 12.72 6.63 -10.08
CA LEU A 104 11.57 5.86 -10.55
C LEU A 104 11.83 4.35 -10.46
N ALA A 105 13.02 3.90 -10.85
CA ALA A 105 13.44 2.49 -10.70
C ALA A 105 13.37 2.05 -9.24
N LEU A 106 13.93 2.86 -8.33
CA LEU A 106 13.89 2.59 -6.89
C LEU A 106 12.44 2.52 -6.37
N LYS A 107 11.56 3.46 -6.77
CA LYS A 107 10.14 3.43 -6.40
C LYS A 107 9.48 2.11 -6.81
N LEU A 108 9.72 1.64 -8.03
CA LEU A 108 9.17 0.39 -8.54
C LEU A 108 9.70 -0.82 -7.77
N VAL A 109 11.00 -0.88 -7.49
CA VAL A 109 11.60 -1.95 -6.68
C VAL A 109 10.99 -1.98 -5.27
N LEU A 110 10.85 -0.82 -4.62
CA LEU A 110 10.21 -0.72 -3.31
C LEU A 110 8.74 -1.13 -3.36
N PHE A 111 8.02 -0.79 -4.42
CA PHE A 111 6.63 -1.22 -4.60
C PHE A 111 6.51 -2.73 -4.78
N VAL A 112 7.39 -3.35 -5.57
CA VAL A 112 7.46 -4.82 -5.70
C VAL A 112 7.79 -5.47 -4.36
N ALA A 113 8.74 -4.89 -3.60
CA ALA A 113 9.08 -5.36 -2.25
C ALA A 113 7.88 -5.24 -1.30
N LEU A 114 7.09 -4.16 -1.40
CA LEU A 114 5.87 -3.96 -0.62
C LEU A 114 4.81 -5.02 -0.97
N VAL A 115 4.62 -5.32 -2.27
CA VAL A 115 3.70 -6.37 -2.72
C VAL A 115 4.12 -7.75 -2.20
N ALA A 116 5.41 -8.09 -2.30
CA ALA A 116 5.95 -9.35 -1.80
C ALA A 116 5.82 -9.43 -0.26
N GLY A 117 6.20 -8.36 0.44
CA GLY A 117 6.08 -8.25 1.90
C GLY A 117 4.63 -8.32 2.37
N HIS A 118 3.69 -7.75 1.60
CA HIS A 118 2.26 -7.90 1.85
C HIS A 118 1.82 -9.35 1.69
N ALA A 119 2.18 -10.02 0.59
CA ALA A 119 1.86 -11.43 0.37
C ALA A 119 2.39 -12.33 1.51
N LEU A 120 3.63 -12.10 1.95
CA LEU A 120 4.22 -12.82 3.08
C LEU A 120 3.47 -12.54 4.38
N ALA A 121 3.18 -11.28 4.68
CA ALA A 121 2.43 -10.88 5.87
C ALA A 121 1.01 -11.49 5.89
N MET A 122 0.36 -11.62 4.74
CA MET A 122 -0.96 -12.26 4.66
C MET A 122 -0.89 -13.78 4.85
N ARG A 123 0.23 -14.43 4.51
CA ARG A 123 0.44 -15.86 4.83
C ARG A 123 0.75 -16.07 6.31
N ARG A 124 1.68 -15.28 6.85
CA ARG A 124 2.15 -15.36 8.24
C ARG A 124 2.39 -13.95 8.78
N PRO A 125 1.41 -13.34 9.45
CA PRO A 125 1.56 -11.98 9.95
C PRO A 125 2.54 -11.97 11.12
N GLN A 126 3.65 -11.26 10.93
CA GLN A 126 4.71 -11.10 11.94
C GLN A 126 5.05 -9.63 12.07
N ALA A 127 5.27 -9.15 13.29
CA ALA A 127 5.53 -7.75 13.56
C ALA A 127 6.65 -7.14 12.69
N PRO A 128 7.82 -7.78 12.50
CA PRO A 128 8.88 -7.22 11.65
C PRO A 128 8.44 -6.98 10.20
N LEU A 129 7.69 -7.91 9.61
CA LEU A 129 7.18 -7.78 8.25
C LEU A 129 6.17 -6.64 8.12
N LEU A 130 5.31 -6.47 9.13
CA LEU A 130 4.31 -5.41 9.14
C LEU A 130 4.96 -4.03 9.28
N TYR A 131 5.98 -3.89 10.13
CA TYR A 131 6.77 -2.66 10.21
C TYR A 131 7.53 -2.37 8.93
N MET A 132 8.15 -3.39 8.33
CA MET A 132 8.85 -3.25 7.05
C MET A 132 7.91 -2.76 5.95
N ASN A 133 6.71 -3.33 5.82
CA ASN A 133 5.71 -2.88 4.85
C ASN A 133 5.30 -1.42 5.07
N PHE A 134 5.15 -0.99 6.33
CA PHE A 134 4.89 0.41 6.64
C PHE A 134 6.06 1.33 6.23
N LEU A 135 7.29 0.96 6.56
CA LEU A 135 8.49 1.73 6.17
C LEU A 135 8.66 1.80 4.65
N LEU A 136 8.42 0.69 3.93
CA LEU A 136 8.42 0.66 2.47
C LEU A 136 7.37 1.62 1.91
N THR A 137 6.17 1.66 2.50
CA THR A 137 5.12 2.58 2.07
C THR A 137 5.54 4.04 2.26
N VAL A 138 6.11 4.38 3.42
CA VAL A 138 6.63 5.73 3.69
C VAL A 138 7.74 6.11 2.70
N ALA A 139 8.67 5.19 2.42
CA ALA A 139 9.73 5.42 1.44
C ALA A 139 9.19 5.65 0.02
N ILE A 140 8.19 4.87 -0.41
CA ILE A 140 7.51 5.05 -1.71
C ILE A 140 6.85 6.43 -1.79
N VAL A 141 6.16 6.86 -0.73
CA VAL A 141 5.51 8.19 -0.68
C VAL A 141 6.55 9.30 -0.70
N ALA A 142 7.64 9.17 0.08
CA ALA A 142 8.72 10.15 0.11
C ALA A 142 9.40 10.30 -1.26
N ILE A 143 9.71 9.19 -1.94
CA ILE A 143 10.27 9.22 -3.30
C ILE A 143 9.27 9.83 -4.28
N SER A 144 7.99 9.50 -4.16
CA SER A 144 6.94 10.08 -5.01
C SER A 144 6.87 11.60 -4.85
N ALA A 145 6.94 12.12 -3.63
CA ALA A 145 6.97 13.57 -3.39
C ALA A 145 8.20 14.24 -3.99
N ASN A 146 9.36 13.57 -3.99
CA ASN A 146 10.57 14.10 -4.63
C ASN A 146 10.49 14.04 -6.16
N LEU A 147 9.85 13.03 -6.75
CA LEU A 147 9.63 12.92 -8.19
C LEU A 147 8.63 13.96 -8.74
N MET A 148 7.81 14.54 -7.86
CA MET A 148 6.81 15.57 -8.22
C MET A 148 7.32 17.00 -8.05
N ARG A 149 8.54 17.19 -7.52
CA ARG A 149 9.22 18.49 -7.41
C ARG A 149 9.98 18.76 -8.70
#